data_AF-A0A3S1WXA1-F1
#
_entry.id   AF-A0A3S1WXA1-F1
#
_cell.length_a   1.000
_cell.length_b   1.000
_cell.length_c   1.000
_cell.angle_alpha   90.00
_cell.angle_beta   90.00
_cell.angle_gamma   90.00
#
_symmetry.space_group_name_H-M   'P 1'
#
loop_
_entity.id
_entity.type
_entity.pdbx_description
1 polymer ?
#
loop_
_entity_poly.entity_id
_entity_poly.type
_entity_poly.pdbx_seq_one_letter_code
_entity_poly.pdbx_strand_id
1 'polypeptide(L)'
;LLLPAYGVFQRLLSRSFIARGFVEEAFVGQVNSPMIEMGGQSQYGTLFGMAHFECAAAGSGALAIKDGLDTAYVGWNPESDMGNIEIWEQNMPMLYIGRSIVPNSGGAGKYRGGCSFLSTWLVSKTDHLRLVTSEH
;
A
#
# COMPACT_ATOMS: atom_id res chain seq x y z
N LEU A 1 1.97 10.35 12.14
CA LEU A 1 0.94 11.35 12.55
C LEU A 1 0.33 12.15 11.40
N LEU A 2 1.01 12.30 10.25
CA LEU A 2 0.48 13.10 9.13
C LEU A 2 -0.65 12.40 8.34
N LEU A 3 -0.55 11.09 8.09
CA LEU A 3 -1.57 10.36 7.31
C LEU A 3 -2.96 10.38 7.97
N PRO A 4 -3.13 10.16 9.30
CA PRO A 4 -4.44 10.29 9.93
C PRO A 4 -5.02 11.72 9.84
N ALA A 5 -4.18 12.76 9.78
CA ALA A 5 -4.65 14.13 9.61
C ALA A 5 -5.16 14.38 8.18
N TYR A 6 -4.48 13.84 7.18
CA TYR A 6 -4.95 13.85 5.78
C TYR A 6 -6.25 13.03 5.63
N GLY A 7 -6.37 11.95 6.45
CA GLY A 7 -7.59 11.30 6.96
C GLY A 7 -8.82 12.19 7.05
N VAL A 8 -8.70 13.12 7.98
CA VAL A 8 -9.75 14.04 8.38
C VAL A 8 -10.00 15.08 7.28
N PHE A 9 -8.93 15.61 6.68
CA PHE A 9 -9.03 16.62 5.63
C PHE A 9 -9.89 16.16 4.45
N GLN A 10 -9.62 14.98 3.88
CA GLN A 10 -10.36 14.48 2.73
C GLN A 10 -11.84 14.20 3.05
N ARG A 11 -12.15 13.75 4.27
CA ARG A 11 -13.54 13.57 4.73
C ARG A 11 -14.27 14.90 4.86
N LEU A 12 -13.62 15.94 5.39
CA LEU A 12 -14.20 17.28 5.49
C LEU A 12 -14.46 17.87 4.11
N LEU A 13 -13.51 17.73 3.18
CA LEU A 13 -13.68 18.16 1.79
C LEU A 13 -14.80 17.39 1.09
N SER A 14 -14.88 16.08 1.28
CA SER A 14 -15.95 15.26 0.69
C SER A 14 -17.34 15.68 1.13
N ARG A 15 -17.51 16.19 2.36
CA ARG A 15 -18.80 16.73 2.82
C ARG A 15 -19.23 17.96 2.02
N SER A 16 -18.29 18.81 1.60
CA SER A 16 -18.62 19.98 0.78
C SER A 16 -18.96 19.57 -0.66
N PHE A 17 -18.27 18.58 -1.23
CA PHE A 17 -18.60 18.00 -2.54
C PHE A 17 -20.02 17.42 -2.56
N ILE A 18 -20.35 16.59 -1.57
CA ILE A 18 -21.69 16.00 -1.44
C ILE A 18 -22.76 17.11 -1.28
N ALA A 19 -22.52 18.10 -0.42
CA ALA A 19 -23.47 19.20 -0.19
C ALA A 19 -23.75 20.03 -1.46
N ARG A 20 -22.75 20.13 -2.35
CA ARG A 20 -22.87 20.87 -3.62
C ARG A 20 -23.39 20.02 -4.78
N GLY A 21 -23.47 18.70 -4.61
CA GLY A 21 -23.94 17.75 -5.63
C GLY A 21 -22.84 17.13 -6.49
N PHE A 22 -21.56 17.43 -6.24
CA PHE A 22 -20.41 16.80 -6.90
C PHE A 22 -20.07 15.45 -6.25
N VAL A 23 -21.03 14.53 -6.28
CA VAL A 23 -20.92 13.22 -5.60
C VAL A 23 -19.80 12.35 -6.19
N GLU A 24 -19.42 12.58 -7.43
CA GLU A 24 -18.31 11.94 -8.12
C GLU A 24 -16.93 12.27 -7.54
N GLU A 25 -16.78 13.44 -6.91
CA GLU A 25 -15.52 13.91 -6.31
C GLU A 25 -15.35 13.50 -4.84
N ALA A 26 -16.40 12.95 -4.22
CA ALA A 26 -16.38 12.56 -2.82
C ALA A 26 -15.62 11.25 -2.62
N PHE A 27 -14.59 11.28 -1.77
CA PHE A 27 -13.61 10.20 -1.61
C PHE A 27 -13.01 10.16 -0.19
N VAL A 28 -12.85 8.96 0.37
CA VAL A 28 -12.25 8.73 1.70
C VAL A 28 -10.87 8.10 1.59
N GLY A 29 -9.92 8.79 0.97
CA GLY A 29 -8.66 8.23 0.48
C GLY A 29 -7.53 8.06 1.47
N GLN A 30 -7.77 7.55 2.67
CA GLN A 30 -6.73 7.54 3.69
C GLN A 30 -6.46 6.11 4.10
N VAL A 31 -5.24 5.69 3.78
CA VAL A 31 -4.76 4.32 3.94
C VAL A 31 -3.39 4.38 4.62
N ASN A 32 -3.24 3.59 5.68
CA ASN A 32 -1.93 3.38 6.28
C ASN A 32 -1.24 2.26 5.52
N SER A 33 0.00 2.49 5.11
CA SER A 33 0.74 1.56 4.27
C SER A 33 2.06 1.22 4.95
N PRO A 34 2.19 0.03 5.56
CA PRO A 34 3.44 -0.36 6.20
C PRO A 34 4.52 -0.55 5.14
N MET A 35 5.69 0.02 5.38
CA MET A 35 6.86 -0.17 4.54
C MET A 35 7.81 -1.17 5.20
N ILE A 36 8.37 -2.06 4.39
CA ILE A 36 9.39 -3.02 4.83
C ILE A 36 10.72 -2.52 4.31
N GLU A 37 11.64 -2.24 5.21
CA GLU A 37 13.00 -1.83 4.89
C GLU A 37 13.94 -3.00 5.15
N MET A 38 14.81 -3.24 4.18
CA MET A 38 15.77 -4.33 4.18
C MET A 38 17.18 -3.78 4.06
N GLY A 39 18.13 -4.34 4.79
CA GLY A 39 19.54 -4.03 4.61
C GLY A 39 20.44 -5.17 5.06
N GLY A 40 21.67 -5.22 4.55
CA GLY A 40 22.62 -6.29 4.85
C GLY A 40 23.42 -6.67 3.63
N GLN A 41 23.62 -7.98 3.43
CA GLN A 41 24.31 -8.51 2.25
C GLN A 41 23.29 -9.02 1.21
N SER A 42 23.48 -8.64 -0.04
CA SER A 42 22.68 -9.08 -1.17
C SER A 42 23.04 -10.49 -1.61
N GLN A 43 22.19 -11.08 -2.45
CA GLN A 43 22.43 -12.35 -3.15
C GLN A 43 23.66 -12.34 -4.08
N TYR A 44 24.26 -11.18 -4.31
CA TYR A 44 25.48 -11.00 -5.10
C TYR A 44 26.72 -10.76 -4.23
N GLY A 45 26.60 -10.86 -2.90
CA GLY A 45 27.70 -10.67 -1.95
C GLY A 45 28.03 -9.21 -1.63
N THR A 46 27.28 -8.25 -2.17
CA THR A 46 27.48 -6.80 -1.95
C THR A 46 26.59 -6.28 -0.82
N LEU A 47 26.96 -5.14 -0.22
CA LEU A 47 26.07 -4.46 0.72
C LEU A 47 24.88 -3.84 -0.02
N PHE A 48 23.69 -3.92 0.59
CA PHE A 48 22.48 -3.30 0.06
C PHE A 48 21.62 -2.69 1.16
N GLY A 49 20.76 -1.75 0.75
CA GLY A 49 19.68 -1.19 1.54
C GLY A 49 18.54 -0.82 0.60
N MET A 50 17.33 -1.26 0.90
CA MET A 50 16.17 -1.06 0.04
C MET A 50 14.87 -0.95 0.85
N ALA A 51 13.98 -0.08 0.40
CA ALA A 51 12.61 -0.02 0.86
C ALA A 51 11.72 -0.79 -0.12
N HIS A 52 10.96 -1.73 0.39
CA HIS A 52 10.03 -2.55 -0.37
C HIS A 52 8.76 -1.75 -0.64
N PHE A 53 8.52 -1.45 -1.91
CA PHE A 53 7.57 -0.41 -2.30
C PHE A 53 6.19 -0.94 -2.70
N GLU A 54 5.89 -2.22 -2.42
CA GLU A 54 4.54 -2.75 -2.62
C GLU A 54 3.49 -1.97 -1.81
N CYS A 55 3.91 -1.33 -0.72
CA CYS A 55 3.08 -0.43 0.09
C CYS A 55 2.45 0.72 -0.72
N ALA A 56 2.96 1.03 -1.91
CA ALA A 56 2.38 2.01 -2.82
C ALA A 56 1.04 1.57 -3.44
N ALA A 57 0.65 0.31 -3.30
CA ALA A 57 -0.54 -0.27 -3.92
C ALA A 57 -1.55 -0.80 -2.88
N ALA A 58 -1.88 0.02 -1.88
CA ALA A 58 -2.90 -0.32 -0.90
C ALA A 58 -4.32 -0.13 -1.48
N GLY A 59 -5.35 -0.43 -0.68
CA GLY A 59 -6.75 -0.21 -1.07
C GLY A 59 -7.13 1.27 -0.99
N SER A 60 -7.89 1.77 -1.98
CA SER A 60 -8.38 3.15 -1.93
C SER A 60 -9.58 3.31 -1.00
N GLY A 61 -9.85 4.56 -0.63
CA GLY A 61 -11.14 4.94 -0.04
C GLY A 61 -12.33 4.60 -0.94
N ALA A 62 -13.48 4.35 -0.33
CA ALA A 62 -14.74 4.33 -1.06
C ALA A 62 -15.06 5.72 -1.63
N LEU A 63 -15.79 5.74 -2.75
CA LEU A 63 -16.36 6.94 -3.33
C LEU A 63 -17.84 7.04 -2.96
N ALA A 64 -18.47 8.21 -3.16
CA ALA A 64 -19.91 8.33 -2.92
C ALA A 64 -20.78 7.69 -4.03
N ILE A 65 -20.15 7.21 -5.12
CA ILE A 65 -20.83 6.62 -6.28
C ILE A 65 -20.43 5.16 -6.58
N LYS A 66 -19.31 4.68 -6.02
CA LYS A 66 -18.78 3.33 -6.25
C LYS A 66 -17.81 2.90 -5.15
N ASP A 67 -17.51 1.60 -5.15
CA ASP A 67 -16.47 1.01 -4.31
C ASP A 67 -15.09 1.63 -4.58
N GLY A 68 -14.23 1.55 -3.57
CA GLY A 68 -12.81 1.86 -3.71
C GLY A 68 -12.10 0.87 -4.64
N LEU A 69 -10.94 1.28 -5.13
CA LEU A 69 -10.07 0.48 -5.96
C LEU A 69 -9.25 -0.47 -5.08
N ASP A 70 -9.30 -1.76 -5.40
CA ASP A 70 -8.50 -2.78 -4.75
C ASP A 70 -7.03 -2.62 -5.19
N THR A 71 -6.11 -2.64 -4.21
CA THR A 71 -4.65 -2.67 -4.44
C THR A 71 -4.11 -1.64 -5.46
N ALA A 72 -4.56 -0.39 -5.38
CA ALA A 72 -4.33 0.61 -6.44
C ALA A 72 -4.27 2.05 -5.91
N TYR A 73 -3.95 2.25 -4.63
CA TYR A 73 -3.89 3.58 -4.05
C TYR A 73 -2.87 3.71 -2.91
N VAL A 74 -2.18 4.84 -2.87
CA VAL A 74 -1.51 5.34 -1.67
C VAL A 74 -1.65 6.85 -1.58
N GLY A 75 -1.72 7.39 -0.35
CA GLY A 75 -2.06 8.79 -0.12
C GLY A 75 -1.07 9.82 -0.68
N TRP A 76 0.20 9.42 -0.90
CA TRP A 76 1.28 10.31 -1.35
C TRP A 76 1.65 10.13 -2.83
N ASN A 77 1.15 9.10 -3.51
CA ASN A 77 1.33 8.88 -4.95
C ASN A 77 0.07 8.21 -5.52
N PRO A 78 -0.76 8.93 -6.29
CA PRO A 78 -1.96 8.36 -6.89
C PRO A 78 -1.67 7.39 -8.05
N GLU A 79 -0.45 7.40 -8.60
CA GLU A 79 0.00 6.49 -9.67
C GLU A 79 0.60 5.23 -9.04
N SER A 80 -0.25 4.48 -8.36
CA SER A 80 0.13 3.27 -7.63
C SER A 80 0.67 2.17 -8.54
N ASP A 81 1.84 1.64 -8.18
CA ASP A 81 2.42 0.44 -8.76
C ASP A 81 2.99 -0.43 -7.63
N MET A 82 2.61 -1.70 -7.63
CA MET A 82 3.08 -2.68 -6.65
C MET A 82 4.42 -3.32 -7.04
N GLY A 83 4.89 -3.10 -8.27
CA GLY A 83 6.10 -3.68 -8.82
C GLY A 83 5.99 -5.18 -9.15
N ASN A 84 6.76 -5.60 -10.15
CA ASN A 84 6.88 -7.00 -10.53
C ASN A 84 7.69 -7.80 -9.50
N ILE A 85 7.19 -8.97 -9.13
CA ILE A 85 7.85 -9.91 -8.21
C ILE A 85 9.28 -10.23 -8.70
N GLU A 86 9.45 -10.51 -9.99
CA GLU A 86 10.75 -10.85 -10.56
C GLU A 86 11.78 -9.73 -10.37
N ILE A 87 11.35 -8.48 -10.45
CA ILE A 87 12.22 -7.32 -10.23
C ILE A 87 12.55 -7.18 -8.74
N TRP A 88 11.60 -7.46 -7.85
CA TRP A 88 11.86 -7.45 -6.42
C TRP A 88 12.87 -8.52 -6.02
N GLU A 89 12.74 -9.75 -6.52
CA GLU A 89 13.67 -10.85 -6.25
C GLU A 89 15.07 -10.65 -6.86
N GLN A 90 15.19 -9.84 -7.92
CA GLN A 90 16.49 -9.44 -8.47
C GLN A 90 17.24 -8.46 -7.56
N ASN A 91 16.52 -7.66 -6.77
CA ASN A 91 17.10 -6.55 -6.03
C ASN A 91 17.21 -6.80 -4.51
N MET A 92 16.43 -7.75 -3.99
CA MET A 92 16.43 -8.12 -2.57
C MET A 92 16.67 -9.62 -2.40
N PRO A 93 17.38 -10.07 -1.35
CA PRO A 93 17.64 -11.47 -1.08
C PRO A 93 16.41 -12.15 -0.46
N MET A 94 15.36 -12.24 -1.26
CA MET A 94 14.06 -12.79 -0.91
C MET A 94 13.46 -13.60 -2.07
N LEU A 95 12.55 -14.51 -1.74
CA LEU A 95 11.80 -15.31 -2.71
C LEU A 95 10.32 -15.25 -2.34
N TYR A 96 9.46 -14.88 -3.29
CA TYR A 96 8.02 -14.85 -3.10
C TYR A 96 7.45 -16.27 -3.12
N ILE A 97 6.60 -16.55 -2.14
CA ILE A 97 5.82 -17.80 -2.06
C ILE A 97 4.32 -17.56 -2.22
N GLY A 98 3.88 -16.30 -2.16
CA GLY A 98 2.49 -15.94 -2.41
C GLY A 98 2.30 -14.43 -2.49
N ARG A 99 1.35 -14.01 -3.32
CA ARG A 99 0.88 -12.63 -3.41
C ARG A 99 -0.59 -12.65 -3.78
N SER A 100 -1.43 -12.10 -2.92
CA SER A 100 -2.88 -12.18 -3.09
C SER A 100 -3.60 -11.01 -2.45
N ILE A 101 -4.80 -10.70 -2.96
CA ILE A 101 -5.70 -9.74 -2.32
C ILE A 101 -6.18 -10.33 -0.99
N VAL A 102 -6.19 -9.52 0.07
CA VAL A 102 -6.70 -9.90 1.38
C VAL A 102 -8.21 -9.73 1.40
N PRO A 103 -9.01 -10.81 1.51
CA PRO A 103 -10.45 -10.69 1.58
C PRO A 103 -10.88 -9.91 2.82
N ASN A 104 -11.95 -9.11 2.69
CA ASN A 104 -12.56 -8.37 3.79
C ASN A 104 -11.63 -7.36 4.51
N SER A 105 -10.54 -6.93 3.88
CA SER A 105 -9.66 -5.90 4.47
C SER A 105 -10.11 -4.47 4.14
N GLY A 106 -10.97 -4.29 3.14
CA GLY A 106 -11.57 -3.00 2.82
C GLY A 106 -12.58 -2.57 3.88
N GLY A 107 -12.60 -1.27 4.21
CA GLY A 107 -13.56 -0.73 5.17
C GLY A 107 -15.01 -0.93 4.72
N ALA A 108 -15.88 -1.41 5.61
CA ALA A 108 -17.28 -1.65 5.31
C ALA A 108 -18.07 -0.34 5.12
N GLY A 109 -19.04 -0.36 4.20
CA GLY A 109 -19.91 0.77 3.89
C GLY A 109 -20.92 0.41 2.80
N LYS A 110 -21.80 1.37 2.44
CA LYS A 110 -22.69 1.23 1.27
C LYS A 110 -21.88 0.95 0.00
N TYR A 111 -20.79 1.69 -0.14
CA TYR A 111 -19.68 1.36 -1.03
C TYR A 111 -18.50 0.97 -0.15
N ARG A 112 -17.88 -0.17 -0.42
CA ARG A 112 -16.74 -0.66 0.37
C ARG A 112 -15.47 0.10 0.01
N GLY A 113 -14.54 0.17 0.95
CA GLY A 113 -13.16 0.49 0.64
C GLY A 113 -12.53 -0.58 -0.26
N GLY A 114 -11.45 -0.20 -0.94
CA GLY A 114 -10.60 -1.14 -1.65
C GLY A 114 -9.96 -2.12 -0.68
N CYS A 115 -9.87 -3.38 -1.09
CA CYS A 115 -9.11 -4.41 -0.40
C CYS A 115 -7.60 -4.17 -0.59
N SER A 116 -6.86 -4.63 0.41
CA SER A 116 -5.42 -4.62 0.47
C SER A 116 -4.88 -5.92 -0.14
N PHE A 117 -3.57 -6.09 -0.12
CA PHE A 117 -2.90 -7.33 -0.51
C PHE A 117 -2.02 -7.85 0.63
N LEU A 118 -1.61 -9.10 0.48
CA LEU A 118 -0.63 -9.75 1.32
C LEU A 118 0.39 -10.45 0.41
N SER A 119 1.66 -10.14 0.65
CA SER A 119 2.79 -10.82 0.06
C SER A 119 3.48 -11.66 1.12
N THR A 120 3.74 -12.92 0.80
CA THR A 120 4.51 -13.83 1.65
C THR A 120 5.79 -14.18 0.91
N TRP A 121 6.91 -14.04 1.60
CA TRP A 121 8.23 -14.28 1.06
C TRP A 121 9.14 -14.92 2.11
N LEU A 122 10.18 -15.59 1.63
CA LEU A 122 11.24 -16.19 2.43
C LEU A 122 12.53 -15.42 2.21
N VAL A 123 13.28 -15.19 3.28
CA VAL A 123 14.68 -14.73 3.16
C VAL A 123 15.48 -15.82 2.45
N SER A 124 16.20 -15.45 1.39
CA SER A 124 16.86 -16.41 0.52
C SER A 124 18.17 -15.85 -0.04
N LYS A 125 19.18 -16.72 -0.21
CA LYS A 125 20.47 -16.38 -0.82
C LYS A 125 21.26 -15.27 -0.10
N THR A 126 21.15 -15.17 1.22
CA THR A 126 21.98 -14.26 2.03
C THR A 126 22.28 -14.86 3.40
N ASP A 127 23.48 -14.59 3.92
CA ASP A 127 23.89 -15.00 5.27
C ASP A 127 23.45 -13.99 6.33
N HIS A 128 23.16 -12.74 5.94
CA HIS A 128 22.79 -11.69 6.87
C HIS A 128 21.84 -10.66 6.25
N LEU A 129 20.64 -10.59 6.84
CA LEU A 129 19.60 -9.63 6.51
C LEU A 129 19.05 -8.98 7.78
N ARG A 130 18.96 -7.65 7.77
CA ARG A 130 18.23 -6.86 8.76
C ARG A 130 16.93 -6.37 8.13
N LEU A 131 15.83 -6.70 8.80
CA LEU A 131 14.48 -6.28 8.43
C LEU A 131 13.96 -5.29 9.47
N VAL A 132 13.39 -4.19 9.01
CA VAL A 132 12.71 -3.20 9.84
C VAL A 132 11.37 -2.88 9.20
N THR A 133 10.33 -2.82 10.02
CA THR A 133 9.03 -2.30 9.59
C THR A 133 8.91 -0.85 10.01
N SER A 134 8.75 0.04 9.05
CA SER A 134 8.40 1.44 9.28
C SER A 134 6.91 1.62 8.94
N GLU A 135 6.16 2.24 9.85
CA GLU A 135 4.81 2.72 9.52
C GLU A 135 4.96 4.15 8.99
N HIS A 136 4.60 4.35 7.73
CA HIS A 136 4.49 5.67 7.11
C HIS A 136 3.03 6.11 7.08
#